data_AF-A0A957VKD6-F1
#
_entry.id   AF-A0A957VKD6-F1
#
_cell.length_a   1.000
_cell.length_b   1.000
_cell.length_c   1.000
_cell.angle_alpha   90.00
_cell.angle_beta   90.00
_cell.angle_gamma   90.00
#
_symmetry.space_group_name_H-M   'P 1'
#
loop_
_entity.id
_entity.type
_entity.pdbx_description
1 polymer ?
#
loop_
_entity_poly.entity_id
_entity_poly.type
_entity_poly.pdbx_seq_one_letter_code
_entity_poly.pdbx_strand_id
1 'polypeptide(L)'
;MLALIVALLVPPAPVLAQTPGRDDAAGFAACDDLTEDQVRGELNAIAQQIFAQGAPADLTAMVARQWALLDMDRVVDRAVADAVDQAQRSETMVNTALSGWSPARAEELTATVAELAFASEEFRAALDDLSAAVALDLEAQLGALSAESASLNLLCLQQFIARQYSSSVVTAFAENVRAGADDVAYTPGDEVDGGLAAVLQQHKPAIGGLGVIIAAQISRRLLVRMGRAISRRVAGRITGRLLGRVGTTVIPLAGWIIGGGLIVYDVIDSLDGALPQIETALQAPEVKLAIQEEIVRAVEPELRRELPQLARTLADDLYAEWLDFKRQYRQLLTLADADPDFAALLATTDDVSALAGLLDAAMTTLGADGVDAAVADGSFAQLAALPPSAAEILRNTGAVAPTLAWAEVAGSRLDAVVAAELYKVREPASLTPDMLDALLAMDDPVVAAKVGAVDDAALAGLLTVSSANLPRLAELLTTEQLAALGSLLAGLDTPRRQELVTAVLNNPAAADALDDNLRAVLLTSPDIPAALAFISTPADPASYAGDLLSVGRGDVPLRLFAAKYGWPVAGATVGVPLLLLISLIYTLVSVMVRPFVGVARLFGGRRKL
;
A
#
# COMPACT_ATOMS: atom_id res chain seq x y z
N MET A 1 32.72 54.33 14.30
CA MET A 1 32.16 53.43 13.26
C MET A 1 33.09 52.23 13.05
N LEU A 2 33.40 51.48 14.11
CA LEU A 2 34.08 50.17 14.05
C LEU A 2 33.86 49.34 15.35
N ALA A 3 32.80 49.65 16.09
CA ALA A 3 32.44 48.98 17.36
C ALA A 3 30.98 48.46 17.37
N LEU A 4 30.29 48.53 16.23
CA LEU A 4 28.88 48.12 16.11
C LEU A 4 28.67 46.87 15.22
N ILE A 5 29.76 46.17 14.83
CA ILE A 5 29.70 45.01 13.91
C ILE A 5 30.10 43.69 14.60
N VAL A 6 30.53 43.70 15.87
CA VAL A 6 31.00 42.48 16.56
C VAL A 6 29.89 41.79 17.39
N ALA A 7 28.69 42.38 17.50
CA ALA A 7 27.58 41.81 18.28
C ALA A 7 26.69 40.79 17.52
N LEU A 8 27.02 40.46 16.26
CA LEU A 8 26.22 39.57 15.39
C LEU A 8 26.80 38.16 15.19
N LEU A 9 27.83 37.76 15.95
CA LEU A 9 28.51 36.47 15.82
C LEU A 9 28.51 35.62 17.10
N VAL A 10 27.59 35.87 18.03
CA VAL A 10 27.35 34.94 19.15
C VAL A 10 26.31 33.92 18.68
N PRO A 11 26.63 32.62 18.53
CA PRO A 11 25.61 31.61 18.29
C PRO A 11 24.64 31.62 19.48
N PRO A 12 23.33 31.43 19.27
CA PRO A 12 22.42 31.29 20.38
C PRO A 12 22.92 30.13 21.24
N ALA A 13 23.22 30.41 22.51
CA ALA A 13 23.41 29.35 23.48
C ALA A 13 22.18 28.43 23.36
N PRO A 14 22.35 27.09 23.35
CA PRO A 14 21.19 26.22 23.40
C PRO A 14 20.43 26.63 24.65
N VAL A 15 19.22 27.16 24.44
CA VAL A 15 18.22 27.19 25.50
C VAL A 15 18.09 25.72 25.86
N LEU A 16 18.75 25.30 26.95
CA LEU A 16 18.39 24.08 27.62
C LEU A 16 16.91 24.28 27.93
N ALA A 17 16.06 23.70 27.07
CA ALA A 17 14.67 23.52 27.36
C ALA A 17 14.64 22.94 28.76
N GLN A 18 14.13 23.73 29.71
CA GLN A 18 13.69 23.16 30.96
C GLN A 18 12.76 22.03 30.54
N THR A 19 13.18 20.80 30.80
CA THR A 19 12.29 19.63 30.76
C THR A 19 11.04 20.08 31.48
N PRO A 20 9.87 20.15 30.81
CA PRO A 20 8.63 20.44 31.50
C PRO A 20 8.58 19.52 32.70
N GLY A 21 8.44 20.12 33.88
CA GLY A 21 8.38 19.39 35.13
C GLY A 21 7.36 18.28 34.99
N ARG A 22 7.72 17.11 35.52
CA ARG A 22 6.95 15.87 35.58
C ARG A 22 5.66 16.01 36.41
N ASP A 23 5.21 17.24 36.69
CA ASP A 23 4.21 17.57 37.70
C ASP A 23 2.93 18.22 37.12
N ASP A 24 2.89 18.57 35.83
CA ASP A 24 1.64 19.03 35.16
C ASP A 24 0.87 17.89 34.46
N ALA A 25 1.39 16.65 34.50
CA ALA A 25 0.67 15.44 34.09
C ALA A 25 -0.29 14.91 35.19
N ALA A 26 -0.80 15.79 36.05
CA ALA A 26 -1.82 15.47 37.03
C ALA A 26 -3.18 15.34 36.33
N GLY A 27 -3.45 14.18 35.73
CA GLY A 27 -4.78 13.91 35.18
C GLY A 27 -5.02 12.51 34.63
N PHE A 28 -3.98 11.80 34.17
CA PHE A 28 -4.15 10.48 33.56
C PHE A 28 -3.35 9.46 34.35
N ALA A 29 -3.97 8.31 34.67
CA ALA A 29 -3.24 7.20 35.26
C ALA A 29 -2.05 6.85 34.37
N ALA A 30 -0.94 6.42 34.97
CA ALA A 30 0.16 5.90 34.19
C ALA A 30 -0.38 4.65 33.46
N CYS A 31 -0.58 4.74 32.14
CA CYS A 31 -1.22 3.69 31.34
C CYS A 31 -0.32 2.46 31.17
N ASP A 32 0.88 2.50 31.74
CA ASP A 32 1.87 1.44 31.79
C ASP A 32 1.56 0.34 32.83
N ASP A 33 0.74 0.61 33.85
CA ASP A 33 0.36 -0.37 34.88
C ASP A 33 -1.03 -1.01 34.67
N LEU A 34 -1.64 -0.82 33.49
CA LEU A 34 -2.97 -1.35 33.17
C LEU A 34 -2.94 -2.83 32.78
N THR A 35 -3.92 -3.60 33.24
CA THR A 35 -4.22 -4.92 32.68
C THR A 35 -5.06 -4.80 31.40
N GLU A 36 -5.07 -5.84 30.57
CA GLU A 36 -5.84 -5.84 29.31
C GLU A 36 -7.33 -5.53 29.52
N ASP A 37 -7.94 -6.06 30.59
CA ASP A 37 -9.34 -5.79 30.94
C ASP A 37 -9.59 -4.33 31.40
N GLN A 38 -8.55 -3.62 31.84
CA GLN A 38 -8.63 -2.24 32.32
C GLN A 38 -8.44 -1.21 31.20
N VAL A 39 -7.70 -1.54 30.14
CA VAL A 39 -7.35 -0.61 29.04
C VAL A 39 -8.59 0.06 28.47
N ARG A 40 -9.62 -0.71 28.10
CA ARG A 40 -10.86 -0.14 27.53
C ARG A 40 -11.53 0.85 28.49
N GLY A 41 -11.51 0.56 29.79
CA GLY A 41 -12.06 1.44 30.82
C GLY A 41 -11.32 2.77 30.92
N GLU A 42 -9.99 2.72 30.87
CA GLU A 42 -9.14 3.91 30.93
C GLU A 42 -9.30 4.78 29.68
N LEU A 43 -9.32 4.19 28.48
CA LEU A 43 -9.55 4.96 27.24
C LEU A 43 -10.90 5.68 27.25
N ASN A 44 -11.92 5.01 27.81
CA ASN A 44 -13.24 5.61 28.00
C ASN A 44 -13.22 6.76 29.02
N ALA A 45 -12.43 6.65 30.09
CA ALA A 45 -12.28 7.69 31.10
C ALA A 45 -11.57 8.93 30.53
N ILE A 46 -10.45 8.74 29.82
CA ILE A 46 -9.70 9.79 29.12
C ILE A 46 -10.62 10.54 28.15
N ALA A 47 -11.34 9.81 27.29
CA ALA A 47 -12.25 10.42 26.34
C ALA A 47 -13.34 11.24 27.05
N GLN A 48 -14.00 10.66 28.06
CA GLN A 48 -15.05 11.36 28.80
C GLN A 48 -14.53 12.61 29.51
N GLN A 49 -13.31 12.57 30.06
CA GLN A 49 -12.68 13.72 30.71
C GLN A 49 -12.44 14.87 29.72
N ILE A 50 -11.90 14.59 28.54
CA ILE A 50 -11.62 15.61 27.51
C ILE A 50 -12.92 16.23 27.02
N PHE A 51 -13.93 15.40 26.72
CA PHE A 51 -15.22 15.90 26.30
C PHE A 51 -15.98 16.62 27.43
N ALA A 52 -15.75 16.30 28.70
CA ALA A 52 -16.36 17.00 29.83
C ALA A 52 -15.69 18.35 30.12
N GLN A 53 -14.36 18.43 29.99
CA GLN A 53 -13.59 19.66 30.18
C GLN A 53 -13.74 20.61 28.99
N GLY A 54 -13.89 20.06 27.79
CA GLY A 54 -14.03 20.81 26.54
C GLY A 54 -15.44 20.92 25.98
N ALA A 55 -16.45 20.29 26.63
CA ALA A 55 -17.88 20.37 26.24
C ALA A 55 -18.22 21.79 25.82
N PRO A 56 -18.83 21.99 24.63
CA PRO A 56 -18.55 23.16 23.79
C PRO A 56 -18.47 24.41 24.64
N ALA A 57 -17.24 24.86 24.84
CA ALA A 57 -16.89 25.70 25.97
C ALA A 57 -17.72 27.00 26.04
N ASP A 58 -18.38 27.39 24.94
CA ASP A 58 -19.35 28.46 24.94
C ASP A 58 -20.31 28.42 23.72
N LEU A 59 -21.39 27.62 23.79
CA LEU A 59 -22.45 27.63 22.76
C LEU A 59 -23.10 29.02 22.62
N THR A 60 -23.16 29.78 23.72
CA THR A 60 -23.66 31.16 23.71
C THR A 60 -22.75 32.07 22.89
N ALA A 61 -21.43 32.04 23.10
CA ALA A 61 -20.50 32.81 22.28
C ALA A 61 -20.45 32.33 20.84
N MET A 62 -20.66 31.03 20.57
CA MET A 62 -20.77 30.50 19.22
C MET A 62 -21.96 31.11 18.48
N VAL A 63 -23.15 31.07 19.08
CA VAL A 63 -24.35 31.70 18.52
C VAL A 63 -24.13 33.21 18.36
N ALA A 64 -23.59 33.90 19.36
CA ALA A 64 -23.34 35.34 19.30
C ALA A 64 -22.35 35.74 18.20
N ARG A 65 -21.28 34.96 17.98
CA ARG A 65 -20.32 35.19 16.88
C ARG A 65 -20.99 35.03 15.53
N GLN A 66 -21.70 33.92 15.30
CA GLN A 66 -22.36 33.65 14.01
C GLN A 66 -23.50 34.63 13.76
N TRP A 67 -24.22 35.05 14.80
CA TRP A 67 -25.23 36.09 14.75
C TRP A 67 -24.65 37.41 14.22
N ALA A 68 -23.48 37.81 14.72
CA ALA A 68 -22.79 39.02 14.26
C ALA A 68 -22.24 38.86 12.82
N LEU A 69 -21.68 37.70 12.47
CA LEU A 69 -21.13 37.45 11.13
C LEU A 69 -22.20 37.46 10.03
N LEU A 70 -23.41 37.00 10.34
CA LEU A 70 -24.54 36.97 9.41
C LEU A 70 -25.40 38.25 9.43
N ASP A 71 -25.01 39.27 10.20
CA ASP A 71 -25.74 40.53 10.35
C ASP A 71 -27.23 40.31 10.72
N MET A 72 -27.48 39.34 11.62
CA MET A 72 -28.82 38.93 12.03
C MET A 72 -29.62 40.07 12.66
N ASP A 73 -28.95 41.05 13.27
CA ASP A 73 -29.58 42.28 13.76
C ASP A 73 -30.35 42.98 12.64
N ARG A 74 -29.72 43.16 11.48
CA ARG A 74 -30.32 43.82 10.33
C ARG A 74 -31.42 42.98 9.68
N VAL A 75 -31.32 41.65 9.75
CA VAL A 75 -32.37 40.74 9.30
C VAL A 75 -33.61 40.89 10.18
N VAL A 76 -33.45 40.86 11.51
CA VAL A 76 -34.54 41.09 12.45
C VAL A 76 -35.17 42.46 12.20
N ASP A 77 -34.36 43.51 12.06
CA ASP A 77 -34.88 44.86 11.89
C ASP A 77 -35.72 45.02 10.63
N ARG A 78 -35.25 44.46 9.50
CA ARG A 78 -35.99 44.47 8.24
C ARG A 78 -37.25 43.61 8.30
N ALA A 79 -37.18 42.41 8.86
CA ALA A 79 -38.34 41.53 8.99
C ALA A 79 -39.45 42.19 9.83
N VAL A 80 -39.09 42.91 10.89
CA VAL A 80 -40.05 43.66 11.72
C VAL A 80 -40.62 44.86 10.96
N ALA A 81 -39.78 45.65 10.27
CA ALA A 81 -40.24 46.79 9.49
C ALA A 81 -41.22 46.37 8.37
N ASP A 82 -40.88 45.31 7.63
CA ASP A 82 -41.74 44.76 6.56
C ASP A 82 -43.07 44.22 7.11
N ALA A 83 -43.05 43.60 8.30
CA ALA A 83 -44.25 43.13 8.98
C ALA A 83 -45.15 44.28 9.45
N VAL A 84 -44.56 45.37 9.92
CA VAL A 84 -45.29 46.60 10.29
C VAL A 84 -45.94 47.22 9.06
N ASP A 85 -45.21 47.35 7.95
CA ASP A 85 -45.70 47.81 6.65
C ASP A 85 -46.87 46.95 6.15
N GLN A 86 -46.74 45.63 6.28
CA GLN A 86 -47.78 44.68 5.88
C GLN A 86 -49.02 44.80 6.78
N ALA A 87 -48.83 44.92 8.09
CA ALA A 87 -49.92 45.14 9.04
C ALA A 87 -50.66 46.47 8.74
N GLN A 88 -49.93 47.52 8.39
CA GLN A 88 -50.49 48.83 8.04
C GLN A 88 -51.31 48.79 6.74
N ARG A 89 -50.88 48.02 5.73
CA ARG A 89 -51.60 47.85 4.46
C ARG A 89 -52.86 47.00 4.56
N SER A 90 -53.05 46.24 5.65
CA SER A 90 -54.25 45.44 5.85
C SER A 90 -55.43 46.34 6.31
N GLU A 91 -56.30 46.72 5.37
CA GLU A 91 -57.41 47.69 5.56
C GLU A 91 -58.36 47.35 6.74
N THR A 92 -58.45 46.08 7.13
CA THR A 92 -59.30 45.61 8.23
C THR A 92 -58.68 45.88 9.62
N MET A 93 -57.36 45.93 9.72
CA MET A 93 -56.64 46.14 10.99
C MET A 93 -56.58 47.63 11.36
N VAL A 94 -56.35 48.52 10.38
CA VAL A 94 -56.30 49.98 10.58
C VAL A 94 -57.63 50.51 11.14
N ASN A 95 -58.76 50.04 10.58
CA ASN A 95 -60.09 50.41 11.05
C ASN A 95 -60.43 49.86 12.46
N THR A 96 -59.75 48.78 12.90
CA THR A 96 -59.91 48.18 14.23
C THR A 96 -58.94 48.77 15.27
N ALA A 97 -57.75 49.22 14.86
CA ALA A 97 -56.77 49.88 15.71
C ALA A 97 -57.16 51.34 16.04
N LEU A 98 -57.79 52.04 15.10
CA LEU A 98 -58.25 53.42 15.28
C LEU A 98 -59.53 53.55 16.14
N SER A 99 -60.30 52.46 16.32
CA SER A 99 -61.64 52.51 16.95
C SER A 99 -61.68 52.13 18.43
N GLY A 100 -60.57 51.66 19.03
CA GLY A 100 -60.54 51.28 20.44
C GLY A 100 -59.13 51.06 20.97
N TRP A 101 -58.46 52.14 21.37
CA TRP A 101 -57.13 52.08 21.97
C TRP A 101 -57.22 51.46 23.37
N SER A 102 -56.89 50.17 23.47
CA SER A 102 -56.80 49.43 24.73
C SER A 102 -55.51 48.61 24.77
N PRO A 103 -54.91 48.39 25.96
CA PRO A 103 -53.72 47.57 26.10
C PRO A 103 -53.84 46.18 25.45
N ALA A 104 -55.02 45.55 25.56
CA ALA A 104 -55.30 44.25 24.95
C ALA A 104 -55.23 44.27 23.42
N ARG A 105 -55.60 45.37 22.77
CA ARG A 105 -55.53 45.50 21.31
C ARG A 105 -54.11 45.75 20.81
N ALA A 106 -53.30 46.48 21.59
CA ALA A 106 -51.89 46.67 21.31
C ALA A 106 -51.09 45.37 21.44
N GLU A 107 -51.44 44.54 22.43
CA GLU A 107 -50.90 43.18 22.60
C GLU A 107 -51.23 42.27 21.40
N GLU A 108 -52.49 42.26 20.94
CA GLU A 108 -52.91 41.49 19.77
C GLU A 108 -52.22 41.95 18.48
N LEU A 109 -52.06 43.27 18.30
CA LEU A 109 -51.35 43.84 17.15
C LEU A 109 -49.86 43.50 17.19
N THR A 110 -49.24 43.59 18.36
CA THR A 110 -47.84 43.18 18.57
C THR A 110 -47.64 41.70 18.24
N ALA A 111 -48.54 40.83 18.70
CA ALA A 111 -48.48 39.39 18.41
C ALA A 111 -48.58 39.12 16.91
N THR A 112 -49.46 39.85 16.20
CA THR A 112 -49.62 39.73 14.75
C THR A 112 -48.37 40.20 14.00
N VAL A 113 -47.82 41.37 14.36
CA VAL A 113 -46.58 41.88 13.74
C VAL A 113 -45.42 40.92 14.00
N ALA A 114 -45.29 40.41 15.22
CA ALA A 114 -44.27 39.40 15.56
C ALA A 114 -44.45 38.11 14.74
N GLU A 115 -45.70 37.63 14.58
CA GLU A 115 -45.98 36.46 13.75
C GLU A 115 -45.59 36.71 12.30
N LEU A 116 -45.99 37.83 11.69
CA LEU A 116 -45.62 38.18 10.32
C LEU A 116 -44.10 38.31 10.14
N ALA A 117 -43.42 38.99 11.07
CA ALA A 117 -41.97 39.19 11.02
C ALA A 117 -41.20 37.88 11.10
N PHE A 118 -41.46 37.09 12.14
CA PHE A 118 -40.69 35.88 12.43
C PHE A 118 -41.19 34.63 11.69
N ALA A 119 -42.33 34.73 10.99
CA ALA A 119 -42.79 33.74 10.02
C ALA A 119 -42.40 34.09 8.57
N SER A 120 -41.74 35.23 8.33
CA SER A 120 -41.29 35.61 6.99
C SER A 120 -40.30 34.59 6.42
N GLU A 121 -40.32 34.44 5.09
CA GLU A 121 -39.40 33.54 4.38
C GLU A 121 -37.94 33.99 4.56
N GLU A 122 -37.70 35.30 4.55
CA GLU A 122 -36.37 35.88 4.75
C GLU A 122 -35.81 35.58 6.14
N PHE A 123 -36.58 35.81 7.20
CA PHE A 123 -36.11 35.52 8.56
C PHE A 123 -35.88 34.02 8.78
N ARG A 124 -36.71 33.15 8.19
CA ARG A 124 -36.50 31.70 8.22
C ARG A 124 -35.23 31.28 7.51
N ALA A 125 -34.98 31.79 6.31
CA ALA A 125 -33.76 31.50 5.57
C ALA A 125 -32.50 31.94 6.36
N ALA A 126 -32.53 33.13 6.95
CA ALA A 126 -31.42 33.62 7.77
C ALA A 126 -31.21 32.80 9.06
N LEU A 127 -32.30 32.32 9.68
CA LEU A 127 -32.20 31.38 10.82
C LEU A 127 -31.63 30.03 10.40
N ASP A 128 -31.94 29.54 9.20
CA ASP A 128 -31.37 28.31 8.66
C ASP A 128 -29.86 28.49 8.39
N ASP A 129 -29.45 29.62 7.81
CA ASP A 129 -28.04 29.98 7.60
C ASP A 129 -27.29 30.09 8.94
N LEU A 130 -27.89 30.73 9.94
CA LEU A 130 -27.33 30.81 11.30
C LEU A 130 -27.19 29.42 11.92
N SER A 131 -28.21 28.57 11.79
CA SER A 131 -28.19 27.21 12.33
C SER A 131 -27.11 26.36 11.65
N ALA A 132 -26.94 26.51 10.33
CA ALA A 132 -25.88 25.85 9.57
C ALA A 132 -24.49 26.33 10.00
N ALA A 133 -24.29 27.64 10.17
CA ALA A 133 -23.02 28.21 10.61
C ALA A 133 -22.65 27.80 12.04
N VAL A 134 -23.62 27.77 12.97
CA VAL A 134 -23.44 27.27 14.34
C VAL A 134 -23.13 25.78 14.34
N ALA A 135 -23.78 24.99 13.47
CA ALA A 135 -23.47 23.56 13.34
C ALA A 135 -22.04 23.33 12.85
N LEU A 136 -21.56 24.12 11.88
CA LEU A 136 -20.18 24.04 11.38
C LEU A 136 -19.14 24.41 12.46
N ASP A 137 -19.37 25.49 13.23
CA ASP A 137 -18.47 25.89 14.32
C ASP A 137 -18.46 24.83 15.45
N LEU A 138 -19.64 24.25 15.75
CA LEU A 138 -19.75 23.12 16.67
C LEU A 138 -18.99 21.89 16.16
N GLU A 139 -19.13 21.54 14.88
CA GLU A 139 -18.39 20.45 14.26
C GLU A 139 -16.87 20.68 14.36
N ALA A 140 -16.39 21.89 14.10
CA ALA A 140 -14.97 22.22 14.23
C ALA A 140 -14.47 22.03 15.68
N GLN A 141 -15.23 22.50 16.67
CA GLN A 141 -14.89 22.35 18.08
C GLN A 141 -14.91 20.88 18.53
N LEU A 142 -15.93 20.11 18.15
CA LEU A 142 -16.00 18.67 18.45
C LEU A 142 -14.90 17.89 17.73
N GLY A 143 -14.52 18.32 16.53
CA GLY A 143 -13.39 17.77 15.79
C GLY A 143 -12.07 17.94 16.56
N ALA A 144 -11.83 19.12 17.12
CA ALA A 144 -10.66 19.39 17.96
C ALA A 144 -10.63 18.52 19.22
N LEU A 145 -11.75 18.42 19.96
CA LEU A 145 -11.84 17.57 21.15
C LEU A 145 -11.68 16.09 20.85
N SER A 146 -12.26 15.63 19.74
CA SER A 146 -12.09 14.25 19.26
C SER A 146 -10.63 13.97 18.94
N ALA A 147 -9.95 14.94 18.30
CA ALA A 147 -8.55 14.79 17.94
C ALA A 147 -7.62 14.74 19.17
N GLU A 148 -7.87 15.60 20.15
CA GLU A 148 -7.18 15.59 21.44
C GLU A 148 -7.41 14.26 22.18
N SER A 149 -8.67 13.81 22.24
CA SER A 149 -9.07 12.53 22.83
C SER A 149 -8.42 11.33 22.17
N ALA A 150 -8.45 11.24 20.85
CA ALA A 150 -7.78 10.18 20.10
C ALA A 150 -6.27 10.19 20.35
N SER A 151 -5.65 11.37 20.43
CA SER A 151 -4.21 11.48 20.66
C SER A 151 -3.79 10.98 22.04
N LEU A 152 -4.52 11.37 23.09
CA LEU A 152 -4.24 10.94 24.46
C LEU A 152 -4.56 9.45 24.67
N ASN A 153 -5.64 8.97 24.06
CA ASN A 153 -5.98 7.54 24.05
C ASN A 153 -4.95 6.70 23.31
N LEU A 154 -4.46 7.18 22.16
CA LEU A 154 -3.40 6.51 21.42
C LEU A 154 -2.10 6.47 22.22
N LEU A 155 -1.74 7.56 22.90
CA LEU A 155 -0.59 7.59 23.80
C LEU A 155 -0.74 6.57 24.93
N CYS A 156 -1.92 6.49 25.54
CA CYS A 156 -2.24 5.51 26.58
C CYS A 156 -2.07 4.08 26.06
N LEU A 157 -2.61 3.76 24.87
CA LEU A 157 -2.41 2.46 24.23
C LEU A 157 -0.95 2.18 23.92
N GLN A 158 -0.20 3.16 23.40
CA GLN A 158 1.23 2.98 23.10
C GLN A 158 2.02 2.66 24.36
N GLN A 159 1.72 3.30 25.50
CA GLN A 159 2.36 2.99 26.79
C GLN A 159 2.01 1.58 27.26
N PHE A 160 0.73 1.20 27.20
CA PHE A 160 0.28 -0.15 27.53
C PHE A 160 0.98 -1.21 26.66
N ILE A 161 1.00 -1.01 25.34
CA ILE A 161 1.63 -1.93 24.38
C ILE A 161 3.13 -2.00 24.62
N ALA A 162 3.81 -0.87 24.83
CA ALA A 162 5.26 -0.82 25.08
C ALA A 162 5.69 -1.52 26.37
N ARG A 163 4.77 -1.64 27.34
CA ARG A 163 5.02 -2.39 28.56
C ARG A 163 4.96 -3.90 28.32
N GLN A 164 3.99 -4.33 27.53
CA GLN A 164 3.70 -5.75 27.30
C GLN A 164 4.51 -6.33 26.13
N TYR A 165 4.90 -5.51 25.17
CA TYR A 165 5.50 -5.89 23.89
C TYR A 165 6.69 -4.99 23.55
N SER A 166 7.42 -5.33 22.47
CA SER A 166 8.56 -4.55 22.01
C SER A 166 8.16 -3.21 21.38
N SER A 167 9.12 -2.28 21.27
CA SER A 167 8.93 -1.01 20.55
C SER A 167 8.56 -1.21 19.08
N SER A 168 9.00 -2.29 18.45
CA SER A 168 8.62 -2.61 17.07
C SER A 168 7.13 -2.91 16.94
N VAL A 169 6.54 -3.60 17.92
CA VAL A 169 5.07 -3.84 17.96
C VAL A 169 4.30 -2.53 18.13
N VAL A 170 4.80 -1.61 18.96
CA VAL A 170 4.21 -0.27 19.13
C VAL A 170 4.24 0.50 17.82
N THR A 171 5.37 0.50 17.11
CA THR A 171 5.51 1.16 15.80
C THR A 171 4.58 0.56 14.77
N ALA A 172 4.54 -0.77 14.65
CA ALA A 172 3.68 -1.48 13.71
C ALA A 172 2.18 -1.23 13.99
N PHE A 173 1.77 -1.20 15.27
CA PHE A 173 0.41 -0.82 15.64
C PHE A 173 0.10 0.63 15.20
N ALA A 174 1.01 1.57 15.46
CA ALA A 174 0.81 2.96 15.09
C ALA A 174 0.76 3.17 13.56
N GLU A 175 1.45 2.34 12.78
CA GLU A 175 1.36 2.32 11.31
C GLU A 175 0.06 1.68 10.82
N ASN A 176 -0.38 0.59 11.43
CA ASN A 176 -1.65 -0.06 11.11
C ASN A 176 -2.84 0.89 11.30
N VAL A 177 -2.86 1.64 12.41
CA VAL A 177 -3.89 2.64 12.68
C VAL A 177 -3.87 3.78 11.63
N ARG A 178 -2.70 4.14 11.08
CA ARG A 178 -2.61 5.12 9.97
C ARG A 178 -3.19 4.56 8.68
N ALA A 179 -2.78 3.36 8.29
CA ALA A 179 -3.24 2.73 7.07
C ALA A 179 -4.78 2.57 7.06
N GLY A 180 -5.37 2.16 8.19
CA GLY A 180 -6.83 2.06 8.34
C GLY A 180 -7.57 3.41 8.26
N ALA A 181 -6.89 4.51 8.55
CA ALA A 181 -7.46 5.85 8.48
C ALA A 181 -7.42 6.45 7.05
N ASP A 182 -6.47 6.02 6.20
CA ASP A 182 -6.35 6.45 4.81
C ASP A 182 -7.39 5.82 3.86
N ASP A 183 -7.91 4.63 4.19
CA ASP A 183 -8.91 3.91 3.38
C ASP A 183 -10.32 4.57 3.43
N VAL A 184 -10.49 5.60 4.25
CA VAL A 184 -11.72 6.42 4.37
C VAL A 184 -11.55 7.80 3.70
N ALA A 185 -10.79 7.88 2.61
CA ALA A 185 -10.62 9.10 1.83
C ALA A 185 -11.94 9.56 1.18
N TYR A 186 -12.47 10.68 1.67
CA TYR A 186 -13.46 11.51 0.99
C TYR A 186 -12.80 12.41 -0.07
N THR A 187 -13.61 12.75 -1.06
CA THR A 187 -13.34 13.58 -2.25
C THR A 187 -12.54 14.86 -1.95
N PRO A 188 -11.48 15.18 -2.73
CA PRO A 188 -10.72 16.41 -2.58
C PRO A 188 -11.56 17.61 -3.08
N GLY A 189 -11.81 18.60 -2.22
CA GLY A 189 -12.58 19.80 -2.56
C GLY A 189 -12.79 20.80 -1.44
N ASP A 190 -12.90 20.36 -0.18
CA ASP A 190 -12.99 21.27 0.96
C ASP A 190 -11.60 21.53 1.54
N GLU A 191 -11.13 22.77 1.38
CA GLU A 191 -9.91 23.27 2.04
C GLU A 191 -10.01 23.02 3.54
N VAL A 192 -8.94 22.42 4.08
CA VAL A 192 -8.82 22.14 5.51
C VAL A 192 -8.82 23.46 6.27
N ASP A 193 -9.95 23.78 6.91
CA ASP A 193 -10.09 25.03 7.65
C ASP A 193 -9.06 25.14 8.79
N GLY A 194 -8.46 26.32 8.90
CA GLY A 194 -7.27 26.60 9.72
C GLY A 194 -7.38 26.35 11.22
N GLY A 195 -8.59 26.09 11.74
CA GLY A 195 -8.84 25.77 13.15
C GLY A 195 -8.24 24.42 13.57
N LEU A 196 -8.29 23.41 12.70
CA LEU A 196 -7.67 22.11 12.97
C LEU A 196 -6.13 22.25 12.95
N ALA A 197 -5.59 23.01 12.00
CA ALA A 197 -4.15 23.25 11.89
C ALA A 197 -3.57 24.01 13.11
N ALA A 198 -4.35 24.85 13.79
CA ALA A 198 -3.93 25.60 14.97
C ALA A 198 -3.84 24.71 16.23
N VAL A 199 -4.82 23.84 16.47
CA VAL A 199 -4.79 22.86 17.57
C VAL A 199 -3.66 21.83 17.36
N LEU A 200 -3.45 21.43 16.11
CA LEU A 200 -2.36 20.53 15.71
C LEU A 200 -0.96 21.15 15.86
N GLN A 201 -0.84 22.47 15.87
CA GLN A 201 0.43 23.16 16.12
C GLN A 201 0.77 23.33 17.61
N GLN A 202 -0.24 23.37 18.48
CA GLN A 202 -0.04 23.63 19.92
C GLN A 202 0.45 22.40 20.69
N HIS A 203 0.12 21.17 20.23
CA HIS A 203 0.56 19.91 20.85
C HIS A 203 1.66 19.16 20.08
N LYS A 204 2.24 19.80 19.05
CA LYS A 204 3.32 19.27 18.19
C LYS A 204 4.55 18.68 18.90
N PRO A 205 5.03 19.20 20.06
CA PRO A 205 6.23 18.65 20.69
C PRO A 205 5.95 17.46 21.63
N ALA A 206 4.70 17.21 22.03
CA ALA A 206 4.37 16.18 23.05
C ALA A 206 3.94 14.84 22.45
N ILE A 207 3.45 14.85 21.21
CA ILE A 207 2.96 13.67 20.50
C ILE A 207 3.82 13.57 19.24
N GLY A 208 4.67 12.54 19.15
CA GLY A 208 5.40 12.27 17.91
C GLY A 208 4.45 12.37 16.73
N GLY A 209 4.87 13.02 15.62
CA GLY A 209 4.01 13.60 14.56
C GLY A 209 2.98 12.68 13.87
N LEU A 210 2.88 11.45 14.33
CA LEU A 210 2.02 10.36 13.93
C LEU A 210 0.63 10.41 14.60
N GLY A 211 0.51 10.91 15.84
CA GLY A 211 -0.78 10.95 16.55
C GLY A 211 -1.76 12.00 16.01
N VAL A 212 -1.22 13.09 15.46
CA VAL A 212 -1.96 14.23 14.89
C VAL A 212 -2.78 13.87 13.65
N ILE A 213 -2.24 13.02 12.78
CA ILE A 213 -2.87 12.66 11.49
C ILE A 213 -4.06 11.71 11.73
N ILE A 214 -3.85 10.70 12.59
CA ILE A 214 -4.84 9.70 12.98
C ILE A 214 -6.06 10.36 13.66
N ALA A 215 -5.79 11.29 14.57
CA ALA A 215 -6.77 12.06 15.30
C ALA A 215 -7.71 12.91 14.40
N ALA A 216 -7.18 13.45 13.31
CA ALA A 216 -7.94 14.24 12.34
C ALA A 216 -8.85 13.40 11.43
N GLN A 217 -8.46 12.16 11.11
CA GLN A 217 -9.25 11.27 10.25
C GLN A 217 -10.38 10.58 11.04
N ILE A 218 -10.10 10.14 12.27
CA ILE A 218 -11.13 9.57 13.17
C ILE A 218 -12.21 10.61 13.49
N SER A 219 -11.82 11.84 13.83
CA SER A 219 -12.77 12.92 14.13
C SER A 219 -13.69 13.22 12.95
N ARG A 220 -13.18 13.27 11.71
CA ARG A 220 -13.99 13.47 10.49
C ARG A 220 -15.06 12.40 10.29
N ARG A 221 -14.75 11.12 10.53
CA ARG A 221 -15.73 10.01 10.42
C ARG A 221 -16.91 10.21 11.38
N LEU A 222 -16.66 10.78 12.55
CA LEU A 222 -17.65 11.07 13.59
C LEU A 222 -18.47 12.34 13.27
N LEU A 223 -17.84 13.39 12.71
CA LEU A 223 -18.51 14.64 12.31
C LEU A 223 -19.58 14.42 11.24
N VAL A 224 -19.31 13.58 10.23
CA VAL A 224 -20.30 13.23 9.19
C VAL A 224 -21.55 12.56 9.76
N ARG A 225 -21.41 11.79 10.87
CA ARG A 225 -22.55 11.18 11.55
C ARG A 225 -23.34 12.19 12.38
N MET A 226 -22.69 13.19 12.97
CA MET A 226 -23.31 14.23 13.78
C MET A 226 -24.00 15.33 12.96
N GLY A 227 -23.38 15.81 11.88
CA GLY A 227 -23.94 16.87 11.03
C GLY A 227 -25.31 16.52 10.46
N ARG A 228 -25.56 15.23 10.20
CA ARG A 228 -26.88 14.71 9.77
C ARG A 228 -27.93 14.66 10.88
N ALA A 229 -27.51 14.52 12.14
CA ALA A 229 -28.42 14.43 13.29
C ALA A 229 -28.79 15.81 13.84
N ILE A 230 -27.84 16.76 13.82
CA ILE A 230 -28.02 18.13 14.31
C ILE A 230 -28.81 18.95 13.29
N SER A 231 -28.42 18.96 12.00
CA SER A 231 -29.13 19.71 10.94
C SER A 231 -30.63 19.37 10.86
N ARG A 232 -30.98 18.08 10.91
CA ARG A 232 -32.37 17.60 10.77
C ARG A 232 -33.27 17.89 11.98
N ARG A 233 -32.70 18.06 13.17
CA ARG A 233 -33.47 18.21 14.43
C ARG A 233 -33.53 19.63 14.95
N VAL A 234 -32.56 20.46 14.57
CA VAL A 234 -32.45 21.87 14.96
C VAL A 234 -33.33 22.74 14.05
N ALA A 235 -33.27 22.56 12.73
CA ALA A 235 -34.04 23.36 11.76
C ALA A 235 -35.57 23.29 11.98
N GLY A 236 -36.12 22.11 12.30
CA GLY A 236 -37.58 21.94 12.47
C GLY A 236 -38.17 22.36 13.83
N ARG A 237 -37.35 22.52 14.88
CA ARG A 237 -37.84 22.81 16.25
C ARG A 237 -37.71 24.27 16.65
N ILE A 238 -36.82 25.02 16.01
CA ILE A 238 -36.54 26.42 16.37
C ILE A 238 -37.71 27.32 15.96
N THR A 239 -38.19 27.25 14.71
CA THR A 239 -39.22 28.17 14.19
C THR A 239 -40.53 28.12 14.99
N GLY A 240 -40.97 26.94 15.42
CA GLY A 240 -42.22 26.78 16.19
C GLY A 240 -42.12 27.22 17.66
N ARG A 241 -40.93 27.09 18.27
CA ARG A 241 -40.70 27.48 19.67
C ARG A 241 -40.34 28.97 19.80
N LEU A 242 -39.65 29.52 18.80
CA LEU A 242 -39.38 30.95 18.72
C LEU A 242 -40.68 31.75 18.70
N LEU A 243 -41.64 31.39 17.85
CA LEU A 243 -42.94 32.08 17.77
C LEU A 243 -43.72 32.03 19.10
N GLY A 244 -43.73 30.87 19.78
CA GLY A 244 -44.38 30.73 21.09
C GLY A 244 -43.73 31.57 22.18
N ARG A 245 -42.39 31.65 22.20
CA ARG A 245 -41.66 32.37 23.25
C ARG A 245 -41.51 33.87 22.98
N VAL A 246 -41.31 34.28 21.72
CA VAL A 246 -41.39 35.67 21.29
C VAL A 246 -42.76 36.21 21.68
N GLY A 247 -43.84 35.46 21.45
CA GLY A 247 -45.15 35.75 22.03
C GLY A 247 -45.06 36.03 23.54
N THR A 248 -44.57 35.10 24.36
CA THR A 248 -44.54 35.29 25.83
C THR A 248 -43.50 36.29 26.37
N THR A 249 -42.48 36.68 25.60
CA THR A 249 -41.37 37.55 26.06
C THR A 249 -41.51 38.98 25.53
N VAL A 250 -42.01 39.12 24.30
CA VAL A 250 -42.30 40.41 23.66
C VAL A 250 -43.61 41.00 24.19
N ILE A 251 -44.63 40.18 24.40
CA ILE A 251 -45.95 40.65 24.87
C ILE A 251 -45.86 41.41 26.21
N PRO A 252 -45.12 40.96 27.24
CA PRO A 252 -44.94 41.73 28.47
C PRO A 252 -44.14 43.02 28.29
N LEU A 253 -43.15 43.05 27.39
CA LEU A 253 -42.33 44.23 27.10
C LEU A 253 -43.12 45.31 26.35
N ALA A 254 -43.93 44.91 25.36
CA ALA A 254 -44.89 45.80 24.72
C ALA A 254 -45.96 46.26 25.72
N GLY A 255 -46.44 45.38 26.59
CA GLY A 255 -47.37 45.73 27.68
C GLY A 255 -46.80 46.75 28.68
N TRP A 256 -45.48 46.75 28.94
CA TRP A 256 -44.81 47.72 29.83
C TRP A 256 -44.40 49.02 29.12
N ILE A 257 -44.01 48.97 27.85
CA ILE A 257 -43.68 50.18 27.06
C ILE A 257 -44.97 50.96 26.73
N ILE A 258 -46.04 50.24 26.40
CA ILE A 258 -47.37 50.80 26.08
C ILE A 258 -48.17 51.10 27.36
N GLY A 259 -47.97 50.34 28.44
CA GLY A 259 -48.68 50.51 29.73
C GLY A 259 -47.96 51.29 30.83
N GLY A 260 -46.62 51.40 30.78
CA GLY A 260 -45.79 52.04 31.81
C GLY A 260 -45.06 53.32 31.37
N GLY A 261 -44.93 53.54 30.05
CA GLY A 261 -44.19 54.68 29.48
C GLY A 261 -45.04 55.88 29.06
N LEU A 262 -46.37 55.82 29.13
CA LEU A 262 -47.24 56.94 28.76
C LEU A 262 -47.46 57.91 29.94
N ILE A 263 -46.39 58.59 30.32
CA ILE A 263 -46.50 59.94 30.88
C ILE A 263 -46.26 60.94 29.72
N VAL A 264 -47.38 61.37 29.14
CA VAL A 264 -47.68 62.74 28.65
C VAL A 264 -46.89 63.27 27.44
N TYR A 265 -47.55 63.25 26.26
CA TYR A 265 -47.97 64.41 25.42
C TYR A 265 -48.01 64.11 23.89
N ASP A 266 -47.35 63.04 23.41
CA ASP A 266 -47.21 62.80 21.95
C ASP A 266 -48.32 61.96 21.28
N VAL A 267 -49.23 61.38 22.07
CA VAL A 267 -50.28 60.46 21.57
C VAL A 267 -51.46 61.18 20.90
N ILE A 268 -51.54 62.52 21.01
CA ILE A 268 -52.67 63.30 20.46
C ILE A 268 -52.34 63.91 19.08
N ASP A 269 -51.05 64.05 18.71
CA ASP A 269 -50.64 64.70 17.44
C ASP A 269 -50.12 63.74 16.35
N SER A 270 -49.91 62.44 16.65
CA SER A 270 -49.51 61.46 15.63
C SER A 270 -50.73 60.64 15.17
N LEU A 271 -51.12 60.82 13.91
CA LEU A 271 -52.06 59.97 13.19
C LEU A 271 -51.47 58.58 12.84
N ASP A 272 -50.23 58.27 13.28
CA ASP A 272 -49.47 57.09 12.84
C ASP A 272 -49.67 55.83 13.72
N GLY A 273 -50.43 55.91 14.82
CA GLY A 273 -50.85 54.74 15.62
C GLY A 273 -49.75 54.07 16.46
N ALA A 274 -50.03 52.88 17.02
CA ALA A 274 -49.13 52.15 17.93
C ALA A 274 -48.00 51.37 17.22
N LEU A 275 -48.02 51.34 15.88
CA LEU A 275 -47.12 50.53 15.06
C LEU A 275 -45.63 50.94 15.17
N PRO A 276 -45.25 52.24 15.19
CA PRO A 276 -43.85 52.62 15.35
C PRO A 276 -43.26 52.23 16.70
N GLN A 277 -44.06 52.22 17.78
CA GLN A 277 -43.59 51.76 19.10
C GLN A 277 -43.45 50.23 19.13
N ILE A 278 -44.34 49.50 18.45
CA ILE A 278 -44.23 48.04 18.29
C ILE A 278 -42.98 47.69 17.50
N GLU A 279 -42.70 48.41 16.40
CA GLU A 279 -41.48 48.26 15.61
C GLU A 279 -40.23 48.42 16.49
N THR A 280 -40.14 49.56 17.20
CA THR A 280 -39.00 49.87 18.07
C THR A 280 -38.82 48.81 19.17
N ALA A 281 -39.92 48.33 19.78
CA ALA A 281 -39.88 47.33 20.83
C ALA A 281 -39.44 45.94 20.31
N LEU A 282 -39.84 45.57 19.09
CA LEU A 282 -39.46 44.31 18.46
C LEU A 282 -38.03 44.29 17.92
N GLN A 283 -37.49 45.47 17.55
CA GLN A 283 -36.10 45.66 17.10
C GLN A 283 -35.11 45.80 18.27
N ALA A 284 -35.60 45.83 19.51
CA ALA A 284 -34.81 46.10 20.69
C ALA A 284 -33.73 45.01 20.92
N PRO A 285 -32.54 45.37 21.45
CA PRO A 285 -31.46 44.42 21.72
C PRO A 285 -31.89 43.23 22.59
N GLU A 286 -32.84 43.43 23.50
CA GLU A 286 -33.38 42.40 24.38
C GLU A 286 -34.10 41.29 23.60
N VAL A 287 -34.80 41.64 22.51
CA VAL A 287 -35.48 40.65 21.65
C VAL A 287 -34.45 39.83 20.88
N LYS A 288 -33.42 40.49 20.32
CA LYS A 288 -32.32 39.85 19.60
C LYS A 288 -31.55 38.88 20.52
N LEU A 289 -31.24 39.28 21.75
CA LEU A 289 -30.64 38.41 22.77
C LEU A 289 -31.55 37.24 23.16
N ALA A 290 -32.85 37.46 23.33
CA ALA A 290 -33.79 36.40 23.65
C ALA A 290 -33.89 35.33 22.54
N ILE A 291 -33.75 35.73 21.27
CA ILE A 291 -33.68 34.79 20.14
C ILE A 291 -32.39 33.94 20.24
N GLN A 292 -31.24 34.58 20.46
CA GLN A 292 -29.97 33.85 20.64
C GLN A 292 -30.03 32.84 21.79
N GLU A 293 -30.57 33.24 22.95
CA GLU A 293 -30.74 32.35 24.10
C GLU A 293 -31.64 31.14 23.81
N GLU A 294 -32.69 31.31 23.00
CA GLU A 294 -33.59 30.20 22.65
C GLU A 294 -32.91 29.19 21.74
N ILE A 295 -32.04 29.63 20.83
CA ILE A 295 -31.21 28.75 20.00
C ILE A 295 -30.28 27.91 20.89
N VAL A 296 -29.59 28.55 21.84
CA VAL A 296 -28.71 27.87 22.81
C VAL A 296 -29.52 26.82 23.61
N ARG A 297 -30.67 27.23 24.17
CA ARG A 297 -31.56 26.38 24.97
C ARG A 297 -32.11 25.18 24.19
N ALA A 298 -32.27 25.30 22.88
CA ALA A 298 -32.73 24.21 22.02
C ALA A 298 -31.64 23.17 21.73
N VAL A 299 -30.38 23.60 21.61
CA VAL A 299 -29.25 22.77 21.18
C VAL A 299 -28.50 22.13 22.36
N GLU A 300 -28.29 22.88 23.44
CA GLU A 300 -27.50 22.46 24.61
C GLU A 300 -27.94 21.10 25.21
N PRO A 301 -29.25 20.81 25.42
CA PRO A 301 -29.67 19.55 26.03
C PRO A 301 -29.43 18.32 25.14
N GLU A 302 -29.54 18.47 23.82
CA GLU A 302 -29.25 17.39 22.88
C GLU A 302 -27.75 17.08 22.90
N LEU A 303 -26.92 18.12 22.86
CA LEU A 303 -25.48 17.94 22.88
C LEU A 303 -24.98 17.32 24.18
N ARG A 304 -25.46 17.78 25.35
CA ARG A 304 -25.17 17.15 26.65
C ARG A 304 -25.52 15.67 26.70
N ARG A 305 -26.53 15.24 25.93
CA ARG A 305 -26.95 13.83 25.86
C ARG A 305 -26.04 13.00 24.95
N GLU A 306 -25.60 13.57 23.83
CA GLU A 306 -24.85 12.85 22.78
C GLU A 306 -23.34 12.81 23.07
N LEU A 307 -22.76 13.85 23.69
CA LEU A 307 -21.31 13.95 23.94
C LEU A 307 -20.72 12.75 24.70
N PRO A 308 -21.32 12.23 25.79
CA PRO A 308 -20.77 11.07 26.48
C PRO A 308 -20.75 9.81 25.61
N GLN A 309 -21.72 9.65 24.70
CA GLN A 309 -21.76 8.51 23.78
C GLN A 309 -20.69 8.64 22.70
N LEU A 310 -20.44 9.86 22.22
CA LEU A 310 -19.38 10.15 21.27
C LEU A 310 -18.00 9.82 21.85
N ALA A 311 -17.73 10.28 23.08
CA ALA A 311 -16.50 9.99 23.80
C ALA A 311 -16.27 8.47 23.94
N ARG A 312 -17.32 7.72 24.29
CA ARG A 312 -17.25 6.25 24.42
C ARG A 312 -17.00 5.56 23.10
N THR A 313 -17.71 5.97 22.05
CA THR A 313 -17.55 5.39 20.70
C THR A 313 -16.11 5.54 20.22
N LEU A 314 -15.51 6.72 20.42
CA LEU A 314 -14.13 6.96 20.03
C LEU A 314 -13.13 6.06 20.78
N ALA A 315 -13.30 5.90 22.10
CA ALA A 315 -12.46 5.00 22.89
C ALA A 315 -12.64 3.54 22.49
N ASP A 316 -13.88 3.11 22.24
CA ASP A 316 -14.22 1.76 21.83
C ASP A 316 -13.69 1.43 20.43
N ASP A 317 -13.79 2.36 19.48
CA ASP A 317 -13.24 2.21 18.12
C ASP A 317 -11.72 2.02 18.18
N LEU A 318 -11.01 2.85 18.95
CA LEU A 318 -9.55 2.72 19.09
C LEU A 318 -9.14 1.41 19.80
N TYR A 319 -9.91 0.98 20.81
CA TYR A 319 -9.68 -0.32 21.44
C TYR A 319 -9.94 -1.49 20.48
N ALA A 320 -10.94 -1.36 19.59
CA ALA A 320 -11.21 -2.36 18.57
C ALA A 320 -10.04 -2.49 17.57
N GLU A 321 -9.43 -1.38 17.15
CA GLU A 321 -8.21 -1.39 16.32
C GLU A 321 -7.07 -2.16 16.98
N TRP A 322 -6.89 -1.99 18.30
CA TRP A 322 -5.91 -2.77 19.06
C TRP A 322 -6.24 -4.27 19.05
N LEU A 323 -7.51 -4.64 19.27
CA LEU A 323 -7.92 -6.04 19.22
C LEU A 323 -7.74 -6.65 17.83
N ASP A 324 -8.02 -5.89 16.78
CA ASP A 324 -7.80 -6.31 15.39
C ASP A 324 -6.31 -6.54 15.10
N PHE A 325 -5.45 -5.61 15.53
CA PHE A 325 -4.01 -5.77 15.44
C PHE A 325 -3.54 -7.05 16.18
N LYS A 326 -3.99 -7.28 17.43
CA LYS A 326 -3.66 -8.51 18.18
C LYS A 326 -4.12 -9.77 17.44
N ARG A 327 -5.29 -9.74 16.81
CA ARG A 327 -5.81 -10.88 16.05
C ARG A 327 -4.96 -11.17 14.81
N GLN A 328 -4.60 -10.13 14.07
CA GLN A 328 -3.77 -10.21 12.88
C GLN A 328 -2.39 -10.81 13.20
N TYR A 329 -1.74 -10.33 14.26
CA TYR A 329 -0.39 -10.74 14.64
C TYR A 329 -0.36 -11.81 15.75
N ARG A 330 -1.49 -12.50 15.98
CA ARG A 330 -1.67 -13.41 17.12
C ARG A 330 -0.56 -14.46 17.24
N GLN A 331 -0.20 -15.12 16.14
CA GLN A 331 0.81 -16.18 16.16
C GLN A 331 2.18 -15.63 16.57
N LEU A 332 2.58 -14.50 15.97
CA LEU A 332 3.83 -13.80 16.26
C LEU A 332 3.89 -13.35 17.73
N LEU A 333 2.82 -12.74 18.25
CA LEU A 333 2.77 -12.30 19.65
C LEU A 333 2.78 -13.47 20.63
N THR A 334 2.08 -14.57 20.31
CA THR A 334 2.05 -15.78 21.15
C THR A 334 3.42 -16.43 21.23
N LEU A 335 4.16 -16.49 20.12
CA LEU A 335 5.51 -17.05 20.10
C LEU A 335 6.49 -16.16 20.88
N ALA A 336 6.39 -14.84 20.72
CA ALA A 336 7.21 -13.90 21.50
C ALA A 336 6.93 -13.98 23.01
N ASP A 337 5.69 -14.22 23.43
CA ASP A 337 5.36 -14.42 24.85
C ASP A 337 5.93 -15.75 25.40
N ALA A 338 6.12 -16.76 24.56
CA ALA A 338 6.59 -18.08 24.95
C ALA A 338 8.12 -18.25 24.87
N ASP A 339 8.78 -17.56 23.93
CA ASP A 339 10.20 -17.72 23.61
C ASP A 339 10.95 -16.37 23.70
N PRO A 340 11.93 -16.24 24.62
CA PRO A 340 12.67 -14.99 24.81
C PRO A 340 13.61 -14.64 23.64
N ASP A 341 14.11 -15.62 22.89
CA ASP A 341 14.98 -15.39 21.74
C ASP A 341 14.17 -14.85 20.56
N PHE A 342 12.96 -15.39 20.35
CA PHE A 342 12.02 -14.83 19.38
C PHE A 342 11.54 -13.42 19.79
N ALA A 343 11.30 -13.19 21.09
CA ALA A 343 10.95 -11.86 21.60
C ALA A 343 12.06 -10.83 21.31
N ALA A 344 13.32 -11.22 21.47
CA ALA A 344 14.47 -10.37 21.13
C ALA A 344 14.53 -10.07 19.63
N LEU A 345 14.27 -11.07 18.77
CA LEU A 345 14.18 -10.87 17.32
C LEU A 345 13.08 -9.86 16.97
N LEU A 346 11.87 -10.05 17.50
CA LEU A 346 10.75 -9.13 17.32
C LEU A 346 11.05 -7.72 17.84
N ALA A 347 11.91 -7.56 18.86
CA ALA A 347 12.31 -6.25 19.36
C ALA A 347 13.29 -5.50 18.46
N THR A 348 13.97 -6.20 17.56
CA THR A 348 14.95 -5.62 16.63
C THR A 348 14.44 -5.51 15.19
N THR A 349 13.27 -6.05 14.90
CA THR A 349 12.69 -5.98 13.55
C THR A 349 12.16 -4.59 13.25
N ASP A 350 12.43 -4.09 12.05
CA ASP A 350 11.84 -2.87 11.52
C ASP A 350 10.49 -3.15 10.82
N ASP A 351 10.24 -4.39 10.40
CA ASP A 351 9.04 -4.79 9.65
C ASP A 351 8.37 -6.02 10.29
N VAL A 352 7.43 -5.74 11.20
CA VAL A 352 6.63 -6.77 11.89
C VAL A 352 5.75 -7.56 10.91
N SER A 353 5.31 -6.95 9.81
CA SER A 353 4.47 -7.61 8.81
C SER A 353 5.26 -8.64 8.02
N ALA A 354 6.47 -8.29 7.55
CA ALA A 354 7.37 -9.22 6.89
C ALA A 354 7.76 -10.38 7.82
N LEU A 355 8.08 -10.09 9.10
CA LEU A 355 8.38 -11.12 10.09
C LEU A 355 7.18 -12.07 10.32
N ALA A 356 5.96 -11.52 10.40
CA ALA A 356 4.75 -12.32 10.52
C ALA A 356 4.52 -13.22 9.29
N GLY A 357 4.75 -12.70 8.08
CA GLY A 357 4.65 -13.46 6.84
C GLY A 357 5.69 -14.58 6.74
N LEU A 358 6.92 -14.33 7.20
CA LEU A 358 7.96 -15.36 7.31
C LEU A 358 7.58 -16.43 8.33
N LEU A 359 7.07 -16.03 9.51
CA LEU A 359 6.62 -16.97 10.53
C LEU A 359 5.49 -17.86 9.99
N ASP A 360 4.49 -17.30 9.29
CA ASP A 360 3.39 -18.06 8.70
C ASP A 360 3.91 -19.07 7.64
N ALA A 361 4.84 -18.65 6.78
CA ALA A 361 5.49 -19.53 5.82
C ALA A 361 6.28 -20.66 6.50
N ALA A 362 7.01 -20.34 7.56
CA ALA A 362 7.80 -21.31 8.33
C ALA A 362 6.90 -22.28 9.09
N MET A 363 5.84 -21.82 9.74
CA MET A 363 4.85 -22.66 10.41
C MET A 363 4.16 -23.62 9.45
N THR A 364 3.83 -23.14 8.25
CA THR A 364 3.21 -23.97 7.19
C THR A 364 4.17 -25.05 6.66
N THR A 365 5.46 -24.72 6.57
CA THR A 365 6.46 -25.56 5.92
C THR A 365 7.15 -26.52 6.89
N LEU A 366 7.57 -26.01 8.05
CA LEU A 366 8.37 -26.72 9.05
C LEU A 366 7.51 -27.29 10.20
N GLY A 367 6.32 -26.73 10.42
CA GLY A 367 5.51 -26.99 11.62
C GLY A 367 6.05 -26.28 12.86
N ALA A 368 5.32 -26.39 13.97
CA ALA A 368 5.67 -25.75 15.24
C ALA A 368 7.05 -26.19 15.76
N ASP A 369 7.27 -27.52 15.88
CA ASP A 369 8.54 -28.07 16.37
C ASP A 369 9.75 -27.63 15.52
N GLY A 370 9.55 -27.47 14.21
CA GLY A 370 10.59 -27.01 13.28
C GLY A 370 10.90 -25.51 13.42
N VAL A 371 9.88 -24.69 13.68
CA VAL A 371 10.06 -23.27 14.01
C VAL A 371 10.77 -23.13 15.36
N ASP A 372 10.35 -23.87 16.38
CA ASP A 372 10.99 -23.84 17.71
C ASP A 372 12.47 -24.23 17.62
N ALA A 373 12.80 -25.28 16.86
CA ALA A 373 14.19 -25.67 16.63
C ALA A 373 14.99 -24.57 15.91
N ALA A 374 14.40 -23.93 14.89
CA ALA A 374 15.04 -22.86 14.13
C ALA A 374 15.23 -21.57 14.94
N VAL A 375 14.32 -21.27 15.87
CA VAL A 375 14.49 -20.17 16.82
C VAL A 375 15.63 -20.50 17.79
N ALA A 376 15.61 -21.70 18.39
CA ALA A 376 16.60 -22.13 19.38
C ALA A 376 18.04 -22.21 18.84
N ASP A 377 18.22 -22.59 17.57
CA ASP A 377 19.55 -22.63 16.93
C ASP A 377 19.94 -21.31 16.24
N GLY A 378 19.07 -20.29 16.27
CA GLY A 378 19.28 -18.97 15.70
C GLY A 378 19.16 -18.90 14.17
N SER A 379 18.81 -19.99 13.50
CA SER A 379 18.64 -20.01 12.03
C SER A 379 17.40 -19.24 11.58
N PHE A 380 16.36 -19.15 12.41
CA PHE A 380 15.17 -18.33 12.12
C PHE A 380 15.50 -16.83 12.10
N ALA A 381 16.36 -16.36 13.02
CA ALA A 381 16.82 -14.97 13.03
C ALA A 381 17.62 -14.63 11.77
N GLN A 382 18.40 -15.57 11.25
CA GLN A 382 19.11 -15.41 9.98
C GLN A 382 18.12 -15.33 8.81
N LEU A 383 17.08 -16.17 8.80
CA LEU A 383 16.00 -16.09 7.80
C LEU A 383 15.27 -14.74 7.85
N ALA A 384 15.00 -14.21 9.04
CA ALA A 384 14.32 -12.94 9.24
C ALA A 384 15.13 -11.72 8.75
N ALA A 385 16.45 -11.85 8.63
CA ALA A 385 17.33 -10.83 8.06
C ALA A 385 17.37 -10.86 6.52
N LEU A 386 16.76 -11.87 5.87
CA LEU A 386 16.68 -11.99 4.42
C LEU A 386 15.50 -11.21 3.84
N PRO A 387 15.54 -10.84 2.54
CA PRO A 387 14.38 -10.25 1.89
C PRO A 387 13.17 -11.20 1.90
N PRO A 388 11.93 -10.66 1.79
CA PRO A 388 10.70 -11.47 1.85
C PRO A 388 10.62 -12.63 0.85
N SER A 389 11.34 -12.52 -0.28
CA SER A 389 11.44 -13.56 -1.31
C SER A 389 12.06 -14.88 -0.79
N ALA A 390 12.85 -14.84 0.29
CA ALA A 390 13.41 -16.03 0.92
C ALA A 390 12.33 -17.02 1.38
N ALA A 391 11.13 -16.55 1.71
CA ALA A 391 10.01 -17.39 2.08
C ALA A 391 9.56 -18.32 0.94
N GLU A 392 9.77 -17.95 -0.34
CA GLU A 392 9.48 -18.81 -1.48
C GLU A 392 10.47 -19.98 -1.59
N ILE A 393 11.74 -19.73 -1.31
CA ILE A 393 12.78 -20.76 -1.26
C ILE A 393 12.51 -21.71 -0.09
N LEU A 394 12.12 -21.18 1.08
CA LEU A 394 11.76 -21.99 2.23
C LEU A 394 10.61 -22.93 1.91
N ARG A 395 9.52 -22.41 1.33
CA ARG A 395 8.34 -23.22 0.94
C ARG A 395 8.68 -24.32 -0.05
N ASN A 396 9.61 -24.08 -0.98
CA ASN A 396 10.01 -25.07 -1.98
C ASN A 396 10.98 -26.11 -1.42
N THR A 397 11.98 -25.68 -0.66
CA THR A 397 13.02 -26.57 -0.13
C THR A 397 12.55 -27.37 1.08
N GLY A 398 11.54 -26.88 1.79
CA GLY A 398 11.02 -27.52 3.00
C GLY A 398 11.96 -27.41 4.21
N ALA A 399 13.04 -26.62 4.12
CA ALA A 399 14.08 -26.60 5.14
C ALA A 399 14.83 -25.25 5.20
N VAL A 400 15.26 -24.88 6.40
CA VAL A 400 15.97 -23.62 6.67
C VAL A 400 17.39 -23.61 6.06
N ALA A 401 18.15 -24.67 6.29
CA ALA A 401 19.55 -24.76 5.84
C ALA A 401 19.76 -24.50 4.33
N PRO A 402 19.03 -25.16 3.41
CA PRO A 402 19.17 -24.88 1.98
C PRO A 402 18.69 -23.46 1.59
N THR A 403 17.73 -22.89 2.33
CA THR A 403 17.31 -21.49 2.13
C THR A 403 18.43 -20.52 2.49
N LEU A 404 19.09 -20.73 3.64
CA LEU A 404 20.24 -19.92 4.05
C LEU A 404 21.44 -20.09 3.11
N ALA A 405 21.69 -21.29 2.61
CA ALA A 405 22.75 -21.53 1.63
C ALA A 405 22.50 -20.77 0.31
N TRP A 406 21.26 -20.66 -0.13
CA TRP A 406 20.90 -19.80 -1.28
C TRP A 406 21.17 -18.33 -0.99
N ALA A 407 20.84 -17.86 0.21
CA ALA A 407 21.13 -16.48 0.61
C ALA A 407 22.63 -16.19 0.67
N GLU A 408 23.45 -17.15 1.13
CA GLU A 408 24.92 -17.00 1.18
C GLU A 408 25.53 -16.85 -0.22
N VAL A 409 25.08 -17.66 -1.18
CA VAL A 409 25.58 -17.61 -2.57
C VAL A 409 25.04 -16.38 -3.32
N ALA A 410 23.77 -16.03 -3.11
CA ALA A 410 23.14 -14.93 -3.84
C ALA A 410 23.44 -13.54 -3.27
N GLY A 411 23.66 -13.44 -1.96
CA GLY A 411 23.79 -12.18 -1.23
C GLY A 411 22.60 -11.27 -1.49
N SER A 412 22.87 -10.01 -1.87
CA SER A 412 21.83 -9.01 -2.16
C SER A 412 20.99 -9.30 -3.41
N ARG A 413 21.27 -10.38 -4.16
CA ARG A 413 20.56 -10.75 -5.40
C ARG A 413 19.59 -11.92 -5.20
N LEU A 414 19.25 -12.25 -3.96
CA LEU A 414 18.33 -13.33 -3.65
C LEU A 414 16.98 -13.16 -4.37
N ASP A 415 16.47 -11.93 -4.48
CA ASP A 415 15.23 -11.64 -5.22
C ASP A 415 15.33 -12.03 -6.70
N ALA A 416 16.49 -11.84 -7.33
CA ALA A 416 16.71 -12.20 -8.72
C ALA A 416 16.83 -13.73 -8.91
N VAL A 417 17.39 -14.44 -7.92
CA VAL A 417 17.39 -15.91 -7.88
C VAL A 417 15.98 -16.46 -7.81
N VAL A 418 15.13 -15.83 -6.99
CA VAL A 418 13.71 -16.20 -6.86
C VAL A 418 12.95 -15.89 -8.14
N ALA A 419 13.15 -14.71 -8.73
CA ALA A 419 12.50 -14.32 -9.99
C ALA A 419 12.86 -15.24 -11.16
N ALA A 420 14.12 -15.71 -11.23
CA ALA A 420 14.58 -16.69 -12.21
C ALA A 420 14.32 -18.15 -11.81
N GLU A 421 13.63 -18.38 -10.68
CA GLU A 421 13.31 -19.69 -10.13
C GLU A 421 14.50 -20.67 -10.05
N LEU A 422 15.74 -20.15 -9.94
CA LEU A 422 16.96 -20.96 -9.99
C LEU A 422 17.01 -21.98 -8.84
N TYR A 423 16.43 -21.62 -7.69
CA TYR A 423 16.29 -22.49 -6.52
C TYR A 423 15.43 -23.75 -6.73
N LYS A 424 14.65 -23.82 -7.82
CA LYS A 424 13.88 -25.02 -8.19
C LYS A 424 14.67 -25.99 -9.07
N VAL A 425 15.68 -25.50 -9.78
CA VAL A 425 16.44 -26.26 -10.79
C VAL A 425 17.90 -26.50 -10.41
N ARG A 426 18.40 -25.83 -9.36
CA ARG A 426 19.79 -25.91 -8.89
C ARG A 426 19.86 -26.07 -7.38
N GLU A 427 21.01 -26.57 -6.95
CA GLU A 427 21.46 -26.47 -5.56
C GLU A 427 22.45 -25.30 -5.42
N PRO A 428 22.48 -24.59 -4.29
CA PRO A 428 23.36 -23.45 -4.12
C PRO A 428 24.85 -23.84 -4.26
N ALA A 429 25.22 -25.06 -3.85
CA ALA A 429 26.59 -25.56 -3.94
C ALA A 429 27.09 -25.81 -5.37
N SER A 430 26.21 -25.90 -6.38
CA SER A 430 26.62 -26.11 -7.78
C SER A 430 26.88 -24.80 -8.54
N LEU A 431 26.65 -23.65 -7.91
CA LEU A 431 26.89 -22.35 -8.51
C LEU A 431 28.07 -21.65 -7.86
N THR A 432 29.04 -21.26 -8.69
CA THR A 432 30.03 -20.26 -8.29
C THR A 432 29.42 -18.85 -8.39
N PRO A 433 29.95 -17.85 -7.66
CA PRO A 433 29.49 -16.47 -7.79
C PRO A 433 29.49 -16.01 -9.26
N ASP A 434 30.57 -16.25 -10.01
CA ASP A 434 30.66 -15.85 -11.43
C ASP A 434 29.58 -16.52 -12.31
N MET A 435 29.23 -17.78 -12.03
CA MET A 435 28.18 -18.48 -12.76
C MET A 435 26.80 -17.90 -12.44
N LEU A 436 26.56 -17.59 -11.17
CA LEU A 436 25.34 -16.94 -10.75
C LEU A 436 25.20 -15.54 -11.36
N ASP A 437 26.27 -14.75 -11.37
CA ASP A 437 26.33 -13.43 -12.00
C ASP A 437 25.94 -13.51 -13.47
N ALA A 438 26.51 -14.48 -14.20
CA ALA A 438 26.24 -14.64 -15.62
C ALA A 438 24.79 -15.09 -15.90
N LEU A 439 24.20 -15.92 -15.04
CA LEU A 439 22.79 -16.31 -15.13
C LEU A 439 21.85 -15.14 -14.82
N LEU A 440 22.13 -14.38 -13.76
CA LEU A 440 21.29 -13.25 -13.34
C LEU A 440 21.47 -12.00 -14.21
N ALA A 441 22.55 -11.91 -14.99
CA ALA A 441 22.75 -10.85 -15.98
C ALA A 441 21.90 -11.03 -17.25
N MET A 442 21.18 -12.15 -17.39
CA MET A 442 20.23 -12.34 -18.48
C MET A 442 18.95 -11.53 -18.17
N ASP A 443 18.55 -10.64 -19.09
CA ASP A 443 17.38 -9.78 -18.89
C ASP A 443 16.06 -10.56 -18.72
N ASP A 444 15.99 -11.79 -19.25
CA ASP A 444 14.81 -12.66 -19.14
C ASP A 444 15.03 -13.78 -18.09
N PRO A 445 14.27 -13.78 -16.98
CA PRO A 445 14.38 -14.80 -15.93
C PRO A 445 14.02 -16.21 -16.41
N VAL A 446 13.14 -16.36 -17.42
CA VAL A 446 12.77 -17.66 -17.99
C VAL A 446 13.95 -18.26 -18.78
N VAL A 447 14.67 -17.41 -19.51
CA VAL A 447 15.90 -17.80 -20.20
C VAL A 447 16.97 -18.20 -19.19
N ALA A 448 17.15 -17.41 -18.13
CA ALA A 448 18.08 -17.73 -17.05
C ALA A 448 17.74 -19.09 -16.39
N ALA A 449 16.47 -19.35 -16.09
CA ALA A 449 15.99 -20.62 -15.55
C ALA A 449 16.32 -21.80 -16.48
N LYS A 450 16.06 -21.63 -17.78
CA LYS A 450 16.27 -22.66 -18.79
C LYS A 450 17.75 -22.98 -19.01
N VAL A 451 18.60 -21.96 -19.09
CA VAL A 451 20.07 -22.16 -19.16
C VAL A 451 20.58 -22.74 -17.83
N GLY A 452 20.05 -22.27 -16.71
CA GLY A 452 20.35 -22.80 -15.38
C GLY A 452 20.00 -24.28 -15.24
N ALA A 453 18.98 -24.80 -15.92
CA ALA A 453 18.52 -26.19 -15.76
C ALA A 453 19.43 -27.28 -16.37
N VAL A 454 20.50 -26.94 -17.10
CA VAL A 454 21.44 -27.93 -17.65
C VAL A 454 22.41 -28.46 -16.57
N ASP A 455 23.28 -29.43 -16.86
CA ASP A 455 24.30 -29.89 -15.89
C ASP A 455 25.46 -28.88 -15.72
N ASP A 456 26.29 -29.07 -14.70
CA ASP A 456 27.38 -28.13 -14.34
C ASP A 456 28.40 -27.93 -15.47
N ALA A 457 28.78 -29.01 -16.16
CA ALA A 457 29.77 -28.96 -17.22
C ALA A 457 29.20 -28.26 -18.46
N ALA A 458 27.95 -28.56 -18.81
CA ALA A 458 27.25 -27.87 -19.88
C ALA A 458 27.05 -26.39 -19.57
N LEU A 459 26.66 -26.04 -18.35
CA LEU A 459 26.48 -24.64 -17.95
C LEU A 459 27.78 -23.86 -18.08
N ALA A 460 28.90 -24.40 -17.56
CA ALA A 460 30.20 -23.76 -17.69
C ALA A 460 30.59 -23.51 -19.17
N GLY A 461 30.27 -24.45 -20.06
CA GLY A 461 30.45 -24.28 -21.50
C GLY A 461 29.55 -23.19 -22.09
N LEU A 462 28.26 -23.18 -21.75
CA LEU A 462 27.29 -22.18 -22.22
C LEU A 462 27.63 -20.77 -21.76
N LEU A 463 28.07 -20.60 -20.52
CA LEU A 463 28.46 -19.30 -19.97
C LEU A 463 29.72 -18.71 -20.62
N THR A 464 30.40 -19.47 -21.48
CA THR A 464 31.49 -18.94 -22.31
C THR A 464 31.01 -18.29 -23.60
N VAL A 465 29.72 -18.46 -23.95
CA VAL A 465 29.08 -17.77 -25.06
C VAL A 465 28.86 -16.30 -24.68
N SER A 466 28.98 -15.39 -25.65
CA SER A 466 28.73 -13.97 -25.40
C SER A 466 27.32 -13.72 -24.88
N SER A 467 27.18 -12.74 -23.98
CA SER A 467 25.89 -12.34 -23.39
C SER A 467 24.83 -11.94 -24.43
N ALA A 468 25.24 -11.52 -25.63
CA ALA A 468 24.32 -11.21 -26.73
C ALA A 468 23.78 -12.46 -27.47
N ASN A 469 24.51 -13.57 -27.46
CA ASN A 469 24.16 -14.77 -28.24
C ASN A 469 23.51 -15.86 -27.40
N LEU A 470 23.86 -15.96 -26.11
CA LEU A 470 23.33 -17.00 -25.23
C LEU A 470 21.81 -16.91 -25.05
N PRO A 471 21.18 -15.74 -24.84
CA PRO A 471 19.72 -15.65 -24.77
C PRO A 471 19.04 -16.09 -26.06
N ARG A 472 19.58 -15.69 -27.22
CA ARG A 472 19.07 -16.09 -28.54
C ARG A 472 19.14 -17.60 -28.76
N LEU A 473 20.23 -18.24 -28.32
CA LEU A 473 20.34 -19.70 -28.35
C LEU A 473 19.29 -20.35 -27.44
N ALA A 474 19.09 -19.80 -26.23
CA ALA A 474 18.13 -20.33 -25.29
C ALA A 474 16.67 -20.20 -25.74
N GLU A 475 16.33 -19.18 -26.52
CA GLU A 475 15.03 -19.05 -27.18
C GLU A 475 14.80 -20.10 -28.27
N LEU A 476 15.85 -20.39 -29.05
CA LEU A 476 15.75 -21.27 -30.22
C LEU A 476 15.86 -22.77 -29.88
N LEU A 477 16.58 -23.12 -28.82
CA LEU A 477 16.94 -24.49 -28.50
C LEU A 477 16.18 -25.02 -27.29
N THR A 478 15.93 -26.33 -27.21
CA THR A 478 15.40 -26.99 -26.01
C THR A 478 16.47 -27.09 -24.92
N THR A 479 16.07 -27.38 -23.67
CA THR A 479 17.02 -27.56 -22.55
C THR A 479 18.02 -28.70 -22.81
N GLU A 480 17.57 -29.79 -23.44
CA GLU A 480 18.43 -30.92 -23.84
C GLU A 480 19.46 -30.51 -24.90
N GLN A 481 19.02 -29.76 -25.92
CA GLN A 481 19.91 -29.23 -26.96
C GLN A 481 20.92 -28.22 -26.39
N LEU A 482 20.51 -27.38 -25.43
CA LEU A 482 21.41 -26.48 -24.71
C LEU A 482 22.45 -27.25 -23.90
N ALA A 483 22.05 -28.33 -23.22
CA ALA A 483 22.98 -29.18 -22.47
C ALA A 483 24.04 -29.82 -23.40
N ALA A 484 23.59 -30.37 -24.53
CA ALA A 484 24.48 -30.94 -25.54
C ALA A 484 25.46 -29.90 -26.10
N LEU A 485 24.96 -28.70 -26.46
CA LEU A 485 25.78 -27.61 -26.94
C LEU A 485 26.82 -27.16 -25.89
N GLY A 486 26.39 -26.98 -24.63
CA GLY A 486 27.27 -26.61 -23.53
C GLY A 486 28.43 -27.59 -23.32
N SER A 487 28.12 -28.88 -23.30
CA SER A 487 29.12 -29.95 -23.14
C SER A 487 30.15 -29.97 -24.28
N LEU A 488 29.72 -29.64 -25.51
CA LEU A 488 30.62 -29.48 -26.66
C LEU A 488 31.53 -28.26 -26.50
N LEU A 489 30.97 -27.11 -26.12
CA LEU A 489 31.70 -25.86 -25.96
C LEU A 489 32.80 -25.95 -24.90
N ALA A 490 32.57 -26.70 -23.82
CA ALA A 490 33.56 -26.90 -22.76
C ALA A 490 34.88 -27.53 -23.26
N GLY A 491 34.85 -28.26 -24.38
CA GLY A 491 36.04 -28.91 -24.98
C GLY A 491 36.72 -28.13 -26.10
N LEU A 492 36.22 -26.94 -26.46
CA LEU A 492 36.67 -26.16 -27.61
C LEU A 492 37.45 -24.90 -27.19
N ASP A 493 38.40 -24.49 -28.03
CA ASP A 493 39.08 -23.20 -27.88
C ASP A 493 38.17 -22.03 -28.31
N THR A 494 38.55 -20.80 -27.95
CA THR A 494 37.72 -19.61 -28.18
C THR A 494 37.31 -19.41 -29.65
N PRO A 495 38.21 -19.53 -30.66
CA PRO A 495 37.82 -19.37 -32.06
C PRO A 495 36.78 -20.41 -32.50
N ARG A 496 37.00 -21.70 -32.18
CA ARG A 496 36.08 -22.77 -32.56
C ARG A 496 34.73 -22.71 -31.85
N ARG A 497 34.70 -22.23 -30.60
CA ARG A 497 33.44 -21.96 -29.89
C ARG A 497 32.59 -20.94 -30.63
N GLN A 498 33.18 -19.84 -31.09
CA GLN A 498 32.45 -18.80 -31.82
C GLN A 498 31.91 -19.30 -33.16
N GLU A 499 32.69 -20.12 -33.88
CA GLU A 499 32.27 -20.77 -35.12
C GLU A 499 31.07 -21.70 -34.89
N LEU A 500 31.13 -22.55 -33.86
CA LEU A 500 30.04 -23.45 -33.51
C LEU A 500 28.77 -22.69 -33.12
N VAL A 501 28.88 -21.68 -32.25
CA VAL A 501 27.76 -20.83 -31.83
C VAL A 501 27.08 -20.17 -33.03
N THR A 502 27.88 -19.64 -33.95
CA THR A 502 27.38 -18.96 -35.15
C THR A 502 26.72 -19.97 -36.12
N ALA A 503 27.28 -21.17 -36.25
CA ALA A 503 26.70 -22.23 -37.08
C ALA A 503 25.33 -22.69 -36.54
N VAL A 504 25.20 -22.88 -35.22
CA VAL A 504 23.93 -23.26 -34.58
C VAL A 504 22.89 -22.14 -34.66
N LEU A 505 23.29 -20.88 -34.45
CA LEU A 505 22.37 -19.73 -34.60
C LEU A 505 21.82 -19.60 -36.04
N ASN A 506 22.62 -19.93 -37.05
CA ASN A 506 22.21 -19.88 -38.45
C ASN A 506 21.40 -21.11 -38.90
N ASN A 507 21.54 -22.25 -38.21
CA ASN A 507 20.82 -23.48 -38.49
C ASN A 507 20.41 -24.20 -37.18
N PRO A 508 19.31 -23.78 -36.52
CA PRO A 508 18.88 -24.35 -35.25
C PRO A 508 18.53 -25.84 -35.32
N ALA A 509 18.05 -26.33 -36.47
CA ALA A 509 17.75 -27.74 -36.68
C ALA A 509 18.99 -28.64 -36.55
N ALA A 510 20.19 -28.08 -36.72
CA ALA A 510 21.42 -28.84 -36.50
C ALA A 510 21.67 -29.19 -35.03
N ALA A 511 20.95 -28.56 -34.10
CA ALA A 511 21.03 -28.89 -32.68
C ALA A 511 20.56 -30.32 -32.37
N ASP A 512 19.64 -30.87 -33.17
CA ASP A 512 19.17 -32.26 -33.04
C ASP A 512 20.28 -33.28 -33.31
N ALA A 513 21.32 -32.89 -34.04
CA ALA A 513 22.44 -33.75 -34.36
C ALA A 513 23.57 -33.68 -33.32
N LEU A 514 23.48 -32.80 -32.31
CA LEU A 514 24.50 -32.63 -31.28
C LEU A 514 24.44 -33.80 -30.28
N ASP A 515 24.94 -34.97 -30.68
CA ASP A 515 25.07 -36.15 -29.83
C ASP A 515 26.55 -36.44 -29.48
N ASP A 516 26.77 -37.42 -28.59
CA ASP A 516 28.12 -37.84 -28.17
C ASP A 516 28.96 -38.40 -29.32
N ASN A 517 28.33 -38.96 -30.36
CA ASN A 517 29.05 -39.50 -31.52
C ASN A 517 29.60 -38.37 -32.40
N LEU A 518 28.84 -37.28 -32.53
CA LEU A 518 29.21 -36.10 -33.28
C LEU A 518 30.30 -35.28 -32.57
N ARG A 519 30.34 -35.30 -31.23
CA ARG A 519 31.37 -34.63 -30.42
C ARG A 519 32.79 -34.96 -30.87
N ALA A 520 33.13 -36.25 -30.99
CA ALA A 520 34.46 -36.68 -31.40
C ALA A 520 34.82 -36.23 -32.83
N VAL A 521 33.82 -36.15 -33.70
CA VAL A 521 34.00 -35.73 -35.09
C VAL A 521 34.20 -34.22 -35.19
N LEU A 522 33.38 -33.42 -34.49
CA LEU A 522 33.48 -31.95 -34.50
C LEU A 522 34.78 -31.45 -33.87
N LEU A 523 35.25 -32.06 -32.79
CA LEU A 523 36.53 -31.70 -32.16
C LEU A 523 37.74 -31.85 -33.11
N THR A 524 37.65 -32.77 -34.07
CA THR A 524 38.71 -33.07 -35.04
C THR A 524 38.47 -32.46 -36.42
N SER A 525 37.29 -31.86 -36.66
CA SER A 525 36.96 -31.26 -37.95
C SER A 525 37.77 -29.97 -38.20
N PRO A 526 38.28 -29.76 -39.42
CA PRO A 526 38.91 -28.50 -39.82
C PRO A 526 37.88 -27.39 -40.11
N ASP A 527 36.63 -27.74 -40.41
CA ASP A 527 35.52 -26.81 -40.71
C ASP A 527 34.26 -27.28 -39.95
N ILE A 528 33.91 -26.57 -38.88
CA ILE A 528 32.75 -26.88 -38.03
C ILE A 528 31.44 -26.55 -38.75
N PRO A 529 31.25 -25.36 -39.35
CA PRO A 529 30.03 -25.05 -40.09
C PRO A 529 29.69 -26.04 -41.20
N ALA A 530 30.68 -26.45 -42.00
CA ALA A 530 30.46 -27.42 -43.08
C ALA A 530 30.08 -28.81 -42.54
N ALA A 531 30.75 -29.25 -41.46
CA ALA A 531 30.45 -30.53 -40.82
C ALA A 531 29.04 -30.55 -40.23
N LEU A 532 28.63 -29.46 -39.57
CA LEU A 532 27.30 -29.32 -38.99
C LEU A 532 26.21 -29.20 -40.06
N ALA A 533 26.46 -28.47 -41.14
CA ALA A 533 25.54 -28.42 -42.28
C ALA A 533 25.34 -29.81 -42.90
N PHE A 534 26.41 -30.57 -43.09
CA PHE A 534 26.35 -31.92 -43.64
C PHE A 534 25.52 -32.88 -42.78
N ILE A 535 25.78 -32.93 -41.47
CA ILE A 535 25.08 -33.84 -40.54
C ILE A 535 23.59 -33.47 -40.39
N SER A 536 23.24 -32.19 -40.49
CA SER A 536 21.86 -31.70 -40.33
C SER A 536 20.93 -32.05 -41.50
N THR A 537 21.47 -32.53 -42.63
CA THR A 537 20.64 -32.94 -43.76
C THR A 537 20.10 -34.36 -43.54
N PRO A 538 18.86 -34.67 -43.96
CA PRO A 538 18.27 -35.99 -43.77
C PRO A 538 19.14 -37.12 -44.36
N ALA A 539 19.25 -38.24 -43.65
CA ALA A 539 19.94 -39.44 -44.12
C ALA A 539 19.00 -40.29 -44.99
N ASP A 540 18.64 -39.79 -46.17
CA ASP A 540 17.78 -40.48 -47.12
C ASP A 540 18.57 -41.14 -48.28
N PRO A 541 17.97 -42.10 -49.02
CA PRO A 541 18.65 -42.74 -50.15
C PRO A 541 19.02 -41.78 -51.29
N ALA A 542 18.36 -40.63 -51.39
CA ALA A 542 18.59 -39.65 -52.46
C ALA A 542 19.86 -38.81 -52.22
N SER A 543 20.08 -38.40 -50.97
CA SER A 543 21.28 -37.69 -50.50
C SER A 543 22.51 -38.59 -50.44
N TYR A 544 22.32 -39.89 -50.17
CA TYR A 544 23.42 -40.86 -50.02
C TYR A 544 24.41 -40.86 -51.19
N ALA A 545 23.94 -40.84 -52.43
CA ALA A 545 24.81 -40.85 -53.61
C ALA A 545 25.62 -39.54 -53.73
N GLY A 546 25.02 -38.39 -53.42
CA GLY A 546 25.70 -37.10 -53.41
C GLY A 546 26.74 -36.99 -52.30
N ASP A 547 26.40 -37.50 -51.12
CA ASP A 547 27.27 -37.50 -49.95
C ASP A 547 28.44 -38.46 -50.11
N LEU A 548 28.21 -39.63 -50.71
CA LEU A 548 29.26 -40.59 -51.05
C LEU A 548 30.25 -40.02 -52.07
N LEU A 549 29.76 -39.29 -53.07
CA LEU A 549 30.62 -38.58 -54.02
C LEU A 549 31.46 -37.50 -53.33
N SER A 550 30.90 -36.81 -52.33
CA SER A 550 31.61 -35.81 -51.54
C SER A 550 32.73 -36.42 -50.69
N VAL A 551 32.51 -37.62 -50.13
CA VAL A 551 33.59 -38.41 -49.50
C VAL A 551 34.67 -38.81 -50.51
N GLY A 552 34.27 -39.26 -51.71
CA GLY A 552 35.19 -39.65 -52.76
C GLY A 552 36.05 -38.51 -53.31
N ARG A 553 35.54 -37.27 -53.29
CA ARG A 553 36.27 -36.05 -53.65
C ARG A 553 37.16 -35.51 -52.53
N GLY A 554 36.98 -36.00 -51.30
CA GLY A 554 37.69 -35.53 -50.11
C GLY A 554 37.05 -34.32 -49.44
N ASP A 555 35.87 -33.88 -49.88
CA ASP A 555 35.13 -32.75 -49.32
C ASP A 555 34.56 -33.09 -47.93
N VAL A 556 34.27 -34.38 -47.68
CA VAL A 556 33.71 -34.88 -46.41
C VAL A 556 34.58 -36.03 -45.86
N PRO A 557 35.06 -35.97 -44.61
CA PRO A 557 35.83 -37.07 -44.04
C PRO A 557 34.94 -38.30 -43.80
N LEU A 558 35.48 -39.51 -44.01
CA LEU A 558 34.75 -40.78 -43.85
C LEU A 558 34.12 -40.94 -42.46
N ARG A 559 34.74 -40.38 -41.41
CA ARG A 559 34.20 -40.38 -40.04
C ARG A 559 32.90 -39.59 -39.92
N LEU A 560 32.78 -38.45 -40.61
CA LEU A 560 31.57 -37.63 -40.63
C LEU A 560 30.46 -38.32 -41.44
N PHE A 561 30.82 -38.98 -42.53
CA PHE A 561 29.89 -39.83 -43.27
C PHE A 561 29.38 -41.01 -42.43
N ALA A 562 30.27 -41.65 -41.65
CA ALA A 562 29.91 -42.72 -40.72
C ALA A 562 29.02 -42.22 -39.57
N ALA A 563 29.20 -40.98 -39.10
CA ALA A 563 28.32 -40.37 -38.12
C ALA A 563 26.90 -40.16 -38.67
N LYS A 564 26.75 -39.78 -39.95
CA LYS A 564 25.45 -39.58 -40.60
C LYS A 564 24.72 -40.88 -40.95
N TYR A 565 25.42 -41.86 -41.55
CA TYR A 565 24.79 -43.08 -42.10
C TYR A 565 25.07 -44.36 -41.29
N GLY A 566 25.88 -44.28 -40.25
CA GLY A 566 26.32 -45.41 -39.43
C GLY A 566 27.58 -46.11 -39.95
N TRP A 567 28.37 -46.66 -39.02
CA TRP A 567 29.59 -47.42 -39.32
C TRP A 567 29.41 -48.61 -40.27
N PRO A 568 28.32 -49.41 -40.21
CA PRO A 568 28.14 -50.52 -41.15
C PRO A 568 28.01 -50.03 -42.59
N VAL A 569 27.33 -48.90 -42.80
CA VAL A 569 27.12 -48.32 -44.13
C VAL A 569 28.42 -47.70 -44.63
N ALA A 570 29.14 -46.95 -43.79
CA ALA A 570 30.47 -46.42 -44.12
C ALA A 570 31.53 -47.51 -44.35
N GLY A 571 31.41 -48.65 -43.67
CA GLY A 571 32.26 -49.82 -43.92
C GLY A 571 31.96 -50.46 -45.28
N ALA A 572 30.68 -50.54 -45.66
CA ALA A 572 30.27 -51.05 -46.97
C ALA A 572 30.69 -50.13 -48.13
N THR A 573 30.67 -48.81 -47.95
CA THR A 573 31.06 -47.85 -49.00
C THR A 573 32.52 -47.98 -49.42
N VAL A 574 33.43 -48.23 -48.48
CA VAL A 574 34.86 -48.43 -48.79
C VAL A 574 35.19 -49.91 -49.02
N GLY A 575 34.59 -50.80 -48.23
CA GLY A 575 34.88 -52.23 -48.23
C GLY A 575 34.41 -52.94 -49.50
N VAL A 576 33.22 -52.64 -50.02
CA VAL A 576 32.68 -53.31 -51.21
C VAL A 576 33.48 -52.98 -52.47
N PRO A 577 33.78 -51.71 -52.79
CA PRO A 577 34.62 -51.38 -53.95
C PRO A 577 36.04 -51.93 -53.83
N LEU A 578 36.63 -51.91 -52.63
CA LEU A 578 37.95 -52.47 -52.40
C LEU A 578 37.95 -53.99 -52.63
N LEU A 579 36.94 -54.71 -52.12
CA LEU A 579 36.79 -56.15 -52.35
C LEU A 579 36.55 -56.47 -53.83
N LEU A 580 35.77 -55.65 -54.54
CA LEU A 580 35.57 -55.77 -55.99
C LEU A 580 36.87 -55.51 -56.76
N LEU A 581 37.67 -54.52 -56.35
CA LEU A 581 38.96 -54.20 -56.96
C LEU A 581 40.00 -55.30 -56.68
N ILE A 582 40.04 -55.83 -55.46
CA ILE A 582 40.87 -57.00 -55.11
C ILE A 582 40.43 -58.21 -55.93
N SER A 583 39.12 -58.46 -56.04
CA SER A 583 38.56 -59.53 -56.86
C SER A 583 38.92 -59.35 -58.34
N LEU A 584 38.83 -58.13 -58.87
CA LEU A 584 39.21 -57.78 -60.24
C LEU A 584 40.71 -57.99 -60.48
N ILE A 585 41.57 -57.48 -59.59
CA ILE A 585 43.02 -57.69 -59.65
C ILE A 585 43.33 -59.18 -59.59
N TYR A 586 42.69 -59.92 -58.69
CA TYR A 586 42.85 -61.35 -58.57
C TYR A 586 42.43 -62.07 -59.85
N THR A 587 41.29 -61.69 -60.47
CA THR A 587 40.87 -62.26 -61.75
C THR A 587 41.86 -61.92 -62.86
N LEU A 588 42.31 -60.67 -62.96
CA LEU A 588 43.24 -60.19 -63.99
C LEU A 588 44.61 -60.87 -63.87
N VAL A 589 45.14 -61.00 -62.65
CA VAL A 589 46.36 -61.75 -62.32
C VAL A 589 46.16 -63.24 -62.64
N SER A 590 45.04 -63.84 -62.27
CA SER A 590 44.76 -65.25 -62.57
C SER A 590 44.68 -65.52 -64.09
N VAL A 591 44.12 -64.57 -64.86
CA VAL A 591 44.04 -64.65 -66.32
C VAL A 591 45.42 -64.44 -66.96
N MET A 592 46.24 -63.52 -66.45
CA MET A 592 47.62 -63.33 -66.92
C MET A 592 48.56 -64.50 -66.58
N VAL A 593 48.37 -65.15 -65.42
CA VAL A 593 49.21 -66.27 -64.97
C VAL A 593 48.79 -67.60 -65.61
N ARG A 594 47.50 -67.75 -65.99
CA ARG A 594 46.97 -68.95 -66.67
C ARG A 594 47.77 -69.41 -67.91
N PRO A 595 48.20 -68.55 -68.87
CA PRO A 595 49.02 -68.99 -69.99
C PRO A 595 50.42 -69.46 -69.54
N PHE A 596 51.02 -68.85 -68.52
CA PHE A 596 52.32 -69.29 -67.98
C PHE A 596 52.25 -70.65 -67.28
N VAL A 597 51.15 -70.94 -66.57
CA VAL A 597 50.92 -72.27 -65.96
C VAL A 597 50.66 -73.34 -67.03
N GLY A 598 50.02 -72.98 -68.14
CA GLY A 598 49.84 -73.86 -69.30
C GLY A 598 51.17 -74.24 -69.97
N VAL A 599 52.08 -73.27 -70.15
CA VAL A 599 53.43 -73.51 -70.68
C VAL A 599 54.29 -74.31 -69.70
N ALA A 600 54.23 -74.02 -68.39
CA ALA A 600 54.95 -74.80 -67.38
C ALA A 600 54.52 -76.28 -67.33
N ARG A 601 53.23 -76.60 -67.59
CA ARG A 601 52.76 -77.98 -67.69
C ARG A 601 53.19 -78.69 -68.98
N LEU A 602 53.34 -77.96 -70.08
CA LEU A 602 53.91 -78.50 -71.33
C LEU A 602 55.39 -78.86 -71.20
N PHE A 603 56.15 -78.17 -70.33
CA PHE A 603 57.55 -78.48 -70.04
C PHE A 603 57.78 -79.41 -68.81
N GLY A 604 56.76 -79.62 -67.96
CA GLY A 604 56.86 -80.48 -66.77
C GLY A 604 56.51 -81.96 -66.97
N GLY A 605 55.90 -82.32 -68.11
CA GLY A 605 55.40 -83.67 -68.39
C GLY A 605 56.41 -84.65 -68.99
N ARG A 606 57.56 -84.90 -68.34
CA ARG A 606 58.39 -86.09 -68.59
C ARG A 606 59.37 -86.35 -67.43
N ARG A 607 58.92 -87.09 -66.42
CA ARG A 607 59.77 -87.98 -65.60
C ARG A 607 58.91 -89.10 -64.99
N LYS A 608 59.20 -90.31 -65.47
CA LYS A 608 58.96 -91.71 -65.04
C LYS A 608 58.34 -91.90 -63.63
N LEU A 609 57.50 -92.90 -63.38
CA LEU A 609 57.62 -94.34 -63.72
C LEU A 609 56.30 -94.95 -64.20
#